data_AF-A0A9E5YQL5-F1
#
_entry.id   AF-A0A9E5YQL5-F1
#
_cell.length_a   1.000
_cell.length_b   1.000
_cell.length_c   1.000
_cell.angle_alpha   90.00
_cell.angle_beta   90.00
_cell.angle_gamma   90.00
#
_symmetry.space_group_name_H-M   'P 1'
#
loop_
_entity.id
_entity.type
_entity.pdbx_description
1 polymer ?
#
loop_
_entity_poly.entity_id
_entity_poly.type
_entity_poly.pdbx_seq_one_letter_code
_entity_poly.pdbx_strand_id
1 'polypeptide(L)'
;MKVLRHIGSLAFVLGLFVAIFVGMPWHILVADDPIVPLWLRLAVFCLLGGILLVLITVALEQRKAKRPADKSLPAELETRVLLLNSDTVPGRKTREILGLVQGHTVFAIWLGKDLSALIRLILGGELTEYTEMMGNARSTATNRMMAQAAEMGSDAIINVRYMTTSVVGSAAELLVYGTAVKLRK
;
A
#
# COMPACT_ATOMS: atom_id res chain seq x y z
N MET A 1 -0.32 -20.54 -21.70
CA MET A 1 -0.97 -20.95 -20.42
C MET A 1 -1.72 -19.80 -19.72
N LYS A 2 -1.15 -18.60 -19.54
CA LYS A 2 -1.85 -17.46 -18.89
C LYS A 2 -3.08 -16.95 -19.66
N VAL A 3 -3.01 -16.88 -20.99
CA VAL A 3 -4.11 -16.42 -21.86
C VAL A 3 -5.33 -17.37 -21.79
N LEU A 4 -5.10 -18.68 -21.79
CA LEU A 4 -6.16 -19.69 -21.70
C LEU A 4 -6.91 -19.60 -20.36
N ARG A 5 -6.19 -19.30 -19.27
CA ARG A 5 -6.79 -19.08 -17.94
C ARG A 5 -7.62 -17.80 -17.87
N HIS A 6 -7.18 -16.72 -18.54
CA HIS A 6 -7.95 -15.48 -18.59
C HIS A 6 -9.21 -15.62 -19.43
N ILE A 7 -9.15 -16.31 -20.57
CA ILE A 7 -10.32 -16.59 -21.40
C ILE A 7 -11.32 -17.46 -20.62
N GLY A 8 -10.86 -18.49 -19.93
CA GLY A 8 -11.71 -19.34 -19.08
C GLY A 8 -12.38 -18.56 -17.94
N SER A 9 -11.64 -17.70 -17.25
CA SER A 9 -12.18 -16.87 -16.18
C SER A 9 -13.18 -15.83 -16.70
N LEU A 10 -12.93 -15.22 -17.86
CA LEU A 10 -13.83 -14.25 -18.46
C LEU A 10 -15.13 -14.94 -18.91
N ALA A 11 -15.04 -16.11 -19.55
CA ALA A 11 -16.20 -16.90 -19.96
C ALA A 11 -17.03 -17.34 -18.74
N PHE A 12 -16.39 -17.75 -17.65
CA PHE A 12 -17.08 -18.11 -16.41
C PHE A 12 -17.82 -16.94 -15.77
N VAL A 13 -17.17 -15.77 -15.67
CA VAL A 13 -17.78 -14.56 -15.09
C VAL A 13 -18.93 -14.07 -15.96
N LEU A 14 -18.76 -14.06 -17.28
CA LEU A 14 -19.80 -13.64 -18.22
C LEU A 14 -21.00 -14.61 -18.19
N GLY A 15 -20.75 -15.92 -18.14
CA GLY A 15 -21.79 -16.94 -18.03
C GLY A 15 -22.58 -16.84 -16.72
N LEU A 16 -21.89 -16.63 -15.60
CA LEU A 16 -22.52 -16.42 -14.29
C LEU A 16 -23.36 -15.13 -14.27
N PHE A 17 -22.83 -14.04 -14.85
CA PHE A 17 -23.53 -12.77 -14.94
C PHE A 17 -24.79 -12.87 -15.80
N VAL A 18 -24.71 -13.50 -16.97
CA VAL A 18 -25.88 -13.72 -17.84
C VAL A 18 -26.92 -14.61 -17.18
N ALA A 19 -26.51 -15.68 -16.48
CA ALA A 19 -27.44 -16.55 -15.75
C ALA A 19 -28.18 -15.81 -14.63
N ILE A 20 -27.48 -14.95 -13.88
CA ILE A 20 -28.05 -14.24 -12.73
C ILE A 20 -28.88 -13.03 -13.14
N PHE A 21 -28.38 -12.20 -14.06
CA PHE A 21 -28.97 -10.89 -14.37
C PHE A 21 -29.85 -10.89 -15.64
N VAL A 22 -29.77 -11.92 -16.47
CA VAL A 22 -30.62 -12.02 -17.68
C VAL A 22 -31.51 -13.26 -17.60
N GLY A 23 -30.94 -14.43 -17.29
CA GLY A 23 -31.70 -15.67 -17.19
C GLY A 23 -32.72 -15.66 -16.05
N MET A 24 -32.31 -15.20 -14.86
CA MET A 24 -33.19 -15.17 -13.68
C MET A 24 -34.33 -14.15 -13.81
N PRO A 25 -34.11 -12.90 -14.26
CA PRO A 25 -35.22 -11.96 -14.48
C PRO A 25 -36.16 -12.42 -15.59
N TRP A 26 -35.66 -13.05 -16.67
CA TRP A 26 -36.50 -13.63 -17.71
C TRP A 26 -37.39 -14.76 -17.16
N HIS A 27 -36.82 -15.65 -16.35
CA HIS A 27 -37.55 -16.75 -15.72
C HIS A 27 -38.57 -16.24 -14.67
N ILE A 28 -38.31 -15.12 -13.99
CA ILE A 28 -39.24 -14.53 -13.03
C ILE A 28 -40.37 -13.75 -13.72
N LEU A 29 -40.10 -13.14 -14.89
CA LEU A 29 -41.08 -12.35 -15.64
C LEU A 29 -42.00 -13.18 -16.55
N VAL A 30 -41.56 -14.37 -16.98
CA VAL A 30 -42.27 -15.20 -17.97
C VAL A 30 -42.84 -16.50 -17.37
N ALA A 31 -42.37 -16.96 -16.21
CA ALA A 31 -42.88 -18.19 -15.60
C ALA A 31 -44.01 -17.92 -14.59
N ASP A 32 -45.15 -18.60 -14.76
CA ASP A 32 -46.36 -18.42 -13.95
C ASP A 32 -46.25 -18.96 -12.50
N ASP A 33 -45.13 -19.61 -12.12
CA ASP A 33 -44.87 -20.09 -10.75
C ASP A 33 -43.47 -19.64 -10.26
N PRO A 34 -43.37 -18.70 -9.30
CA PRO A 34 -42.10 -18.09 -8.89
C PRO A 34 -41.39 -18.91 -7.81
N ILE A 35 -41.30 -20.23 -7.97
CA ILE A 35 -40.62 -21.11 -7.02
C ILE A 35 -39.17 -21.29 -7.46
N VAL A 36 -38.27 -20.50 -6.87
CA VAL A 36 -36.82 -20.67 -7.07
C VAL A 36 -36.43 -22.09 -6.64
N PRO A 37 -35.79 -22.91 -7.52
CA PRO A 37 -35.45 -24.28 -7.19
C PRO A 37 -34.60 -24.40 -5.92
N LEU A 38 -34.92 -25.38 -5.07
CA LEU A 38 -34.28 -25.55 -3.76
C LEU A 38 -32.75 -25.74 -3.87
N TRP A 39 -32.30 -26.46 -4.90
CA TRP A 39 -30.87 -26.68 -5.16
C TRP A 39 -30.14 -25.36 -5.49
N LEU A 40 -30.81 -24.42 -6.15
CA LEU A 40 -30.24 -23.13 -6.50
C LEU A 40 -30.15 -22.21 -5.28
N ARG A 41 -31.17 -22.21 -4.42
CA ARG A 41 -31.10 -21.54 -3.11
C ARG A 41 -29.93 -22.09 -2.30
N LEU A 42 -29.79 -23.41 -2.23
CA LEU A 42 -28.69 -24.07 -1.51
C LEU A 42 -27.33 -23.71 -2.12
N ALA A 43 -27.20 -23.66 -3.44
CA ALA A 43 -25.96 -23.28 -4.12
C ALA A 43 -25.55 -21.82 -3.81
N VAL A 44 -26.51 -20.89 -3.78
CA VAL A 44 -26.27 -19.49 -3.41
C VAL A 44 -25.86 -19.37 -1.94
N PHE A 45 -26.53 -20.08 -1.02
CA PHE A 45 -26.14 -20.09 0.39
C PHE A 45 -24.77 -20.73 0.62
N CYS A 46 -24.43 -21.81 -0.10
CA CYS A 46 -23.10 -22.42 -0.03
C CYS A 46 -22.01 -21.49 -0.59
N LEU A 47 -22.28 -20.76 -1.68
CA LEU A 47 -21.36 -19.77 -2.25
C LEU A 47 -21.12 -18.63 -1.25
N LEU A 48 -22.18 -18.03 -0.72
CA LEU A 48 -22.10 -16.94 0.27
C LEU A 48 -21.45 -17.40 1.57
N GLY A 49 -21.78 -18.60 2.06
CA GLY A 49 -21.18 -19.20 3.25
C GLY A 49 -19.70 -19.51 3.08
N GLY A 50 -19.28 -20.00 1.90
CA GLY A 50 -17.88 -20.23 1.57
C GLY A 50 -17.06 -18.94 1.55
N ILE A 51 -17.60 -17.88 0.93
CA ILE A 51 -16.98 -16.55 0.95
C ILE A 51 -16.86 -16.03 2.39
N LEU A 52 -17.93 -16.14 3.19
CA LEU A 52 -17.92 -15.72 4.59
C LEU A 52 -16.87 -16.48 5.42
N LEU A 53 -16.76 -17.79 5.23
CA LEU A 53 -15.79 -18.64 5.95
C LEU A 53 -14.35 -18.26 5.59
N VAL A 54 -14.06 -18.04 4.31
CA VAL A 54 -12.74 -17.55 3.86
C VAL A 54 -12.43 -16.19 4.50
N LEU A 55 -13.38 -15.25 4.49
CA LEU A 55 -13.19 -13.94 5.11
C LEU A 55 -12.95 -14.05 6.64
N ILE A 56 -13.63 -14.95 7.33
CA ILE A 56 -13.43 -15.21 8.77
C ILE A 56 -12.05 -15.82 9.02
N THR A 57 -11.62 -16.82 8.24
CA THR A 57 -10.29 -17.44 8.42
C THR A 57 -9.16 -16.41 8.25
N VAL A 58 -9.26 -15.57 7.22
CA VAL A 58 -8.33 -14.48 6.99
C VAL A 58 -8.36 -13.49 8.15
N ALA A 59 -9.54 -13.07 8.63
CA ALA A 59 -9.66 -12.15 9.76
C ALA A 59 -9.04 -12.69 11.06
N LEU A 60 -9.14 -13.99 11.32
CA LEU A 60 -8.53 -14.65 12.48
C LEU A 60 -7.01 -14.73 12.36
N GLU A 61 -6.50 -15.03 11.17
CA GLU A 61 -5.06 -15.08 10.88
C GLU A 61 -4.42 -13.69 11.05
N GLN A 62 -5.13 -12.63 10.66
CA GLN A 62 -4.70 -11.25 10.83
C GLN A 62 -4.62 -10.82 12.31
N ARG A 63 -5.50 -11.31 13.19
CA ARG A 63 -5.41 -11.04 14.63
C ARG A 63 -4.14 -11.63 15.25
N LYS A 64 -3.66 -12.76 14.73
CA LYS A 64 -2.42 -13.42 15.18
C LYS A 64 -1.16 -12.70 14.69
N ALA A 65 -1.24 -12.06 13.52
CA ALA A 65 -0.12 -11.35 12.89
C ALA A 65 0.13 -9.93 13.45
N LYS A 66 -0.78 -9.39 14.27
CA LYS A 66 -0.57 -8.12 14.98
C LYS A 66 0.42 -8.32 16.14
N ARG A 67 1.70 -8.56 15.81
CA ARG A 67 2.79 -8.21 16.72
C ARG A 67 2.86 -6.68 16.76
N PRO A 68 2.86 -6.06 17.94
CA PRO A 68 3.10 -4.63 18.04
C PRO A 68 4.47 -4.35 17.42
N ALA A 69 4.51 -3.44 16.46
CA ALA A 69 5.76 -2.89 15.97
C ALA A 69 6.32 -1.97 17.08
N ASP A 70 6.94 -2.57 18.09
CA ASP A 70 7.93 -1.87 18.89
C ASP A 70 9.26 -1.97 18.15
N LYS A 71 9.66 -0.84 17.59
CA LYS A 71 11.06 -0.48 17.39
C LYS A 71 11.22 0.96 17.86
N SER A 72 11.18 1.15 19.17
CA SER A 72 12.05 2.13 19.80
C SER A 72 13.46 1.96 19.19
N LEU A 73 13.92 2.99 18.46
CA LEU A 73 15.25 3.01 17.88
C LEU A 73 16.26 2.94 19.05
N PRO A 74 17.28 2.07 19.00
CA PRO A 74 18.34 2.10 19.99
C PRO A 74 19.00 3.48 19.93
N ALA A 75 19.18 4.08 21.09
CA ALA A 75 19.93 5.31 21.28
C ALA A 75 21.42 5.04 21.01
N GLU A 76 21.81 4.95 19.74
CA GLU A 76 23.21 4.83 19.31
C GLU A 76 23.60 6.12 18.60
N LEU A 77 24.35 6.96 19.33
CA LEU A 77 25.12 8.13 18.88
C LEU A 77 24.54 8.87 17.66
N GLU A 78 23.61 9.81 17.92
CA GLU A 78 23.12 10.78 16.93
C GLU A 78 24.29 11.56 16.31
N THR A 79 24.85 11.04 15.21
CA THR A 79 25.46 11.93 14.21
C THR A 79 24.30 12.76 13.67
N ARG A 80 24.06 13.93 14.28
CA ARG A 80 22.95 14.83 13.92
C ARG A 80 23.20 15.44 12.55
N VAL A 81 22.98 14.67 11.49
CA VAL A 81 22.86 15.18 10.13
C VAL A 81 21.58 16.01 10.07
N LEU A 82 21.71 17.33 9.90
CA LEU A 82 20.56 18.23 9.78
C LEU A 82 19.87 18.04 8.43
N LEU A 83 18.55 17.89 8.38
CA LEU A 83 17.80 17.81 7.13
C LEU A 83 17.03 19.10 6.89
N LEU A 84 17.24 19.72 5.73
CA LEU A 84 16.54 20.95 5.34
C LEU A 84 16.03 20.86 3.91
N ASN A 85 14.85 21.41 3.66
CA ASN A 85 14.33 21.61 2.31
C ASN A 85 14.84 22.91 1.66
N SER A 86 15.45 23.81 2.43
CA SER A 86 16.18 24.98 1.95
C SER A 86 17.52 24.59 1.35
N ASP A 87 18.04 25.44 0.47
CA ASP A 87 19.34 25.31 -0.17
C ASP A 87 20.52 25.71 0.75
N THR A 88 20.21 26.35 1.88
CA THR A 88 21.19 26.87 2.84
C THR A 88 20.75 26.58 4.27
N VAL A 89 21.72 26.55 5.19
CA VAL A 89 21.47 26.39 6.63
C VAL A 89 21.53 27.75 7.30
N PRO A 90 20.42 28.27 7.86
CA PRO A 90 20.43 29.56 8.54
C PRO A 90 21.49 29.63 9.64
N GLY A 91 22.29 30.70 9.62
CA GLY A 91 23.35 30.92 10.60
C GLY A 91 24.62 30.07 10.43
N ARG A 92 24.69 29.16 9.44
CA ARG A 92 25.90 28.36 9.15
C ARG A 92 26.24 28.39 7.67
N LYS A 93 27.51 28.64 7.34
CA LYS A 93 27.99 28.63 5.95
C LYS A 93 28.41 27.22 5.55
N THR A 94 28.05 26.81 4.34
CA THR A 94 28.56 25.58 3.72
C THR A 94 30.06 25.71 3.48
N ARG A 95 30.83 24.78 4.04
CA ARG A 95 32.28 24.65 3.81
C ARG A 95 32.56 23.87 2.54
N GLU A 96 31.84 22.77 2.34
CA GLU A 96 32.11 21.78 1.29
C GLU A 96 30.81 21.08 0.90
N ILE A 97 30.64 20.82 -0.39
CA ILE A 97 29.56 20.00 -0.94
C ILE A 97 30.11 18.59 -1.16
N LEU A 98 29.52 17.61 -0.49
CA LEU A 98 29.97 16.21 -0.57
C LEU A 98 29.32 15.46 -1.73
N GLY A 99 28.13 15.88 -2.15
CA GLY A 99 27.44 15.34 -3.33
C GLY A 99 25.98 14.97 -3.07
N LEU A 100 25.39 14.26 -4.03
CA LEU A 100 24.02 13.76 -3.94
C LEU A 100 23.93 12.61 -2.95
N VAL A 101 22.93 12.67 -2.06
CA VAL A 101 22.49 11.54 -1.24
C VAL A 101 21.04 11.22 -1.54
N GLN A 102 20.68 9.95 -1.43
CA GLN A 102 19.35 9.44 -1.74
C GLN A 102 19.00 8.20 -0.94
N GLY A 103 17.71 7.98 -0.76
CA GLY A 103 17.16 6.76 -0.18
C GLY A 103 15.82 6.47 -0.83
N HIS A 104 15.56 5.21 -1.15
CA HIS A 104 14.30 4.79 -1.76
C HIS A 104 13.78 3.54 -1.08
N THR A 105 12.49 3.29 -1.24
CA THR A 105 11.83 2.07 -0.78
C THR A 105 10.53 1.85 -1.55
N VAL A 106 10.18 0.60 -1.76
CA VAL A 106 8.91 0.21 -2.38
C VAL A 106 8.07 -0.48 -1.32
N PHE A 107 6.86 0.01 -1.10
CA PHE A 107 5.89 -0.60 -0.19
C PHE A 107 4.70 -1.13 -0.99
N ALA A 108 4.22 -2.30 -0.58
CA ALA A 108 3.00 -2.89 -1.11
C ALA A 108 1.96 -3.00 0.01
N ILE A 109 0.71 -2.73 -0.33
CA ILE A 109 -0.42 -2.92 0.56
C ILE A 109 -0.93 -4.33 0.41
N TRP A 110 -1.10 -4.99 1.56
CA TRP A 110 -1.67 -6.32 1.59
C TRP A 110 -3.17 -6.30 1.30
N LEU A 111 -3.66 -7.34 0.63
CA LEU A 111 -5.00 -7.41 0.02
C LEU A 111 -6.15 -7.03 0.96
N GLY A 112 -6.09 -7.39 2.24
CA GLY A 112 -7.17 -7.04 3.18
C GLY A 112 -7.24 -5.57 3.54
N LYS A 113 -6.10 -4.87 3.68
CA LYS A 113 -6.07 -3.40 3.84
C LYS A 113 -6.49 -2.69 2.55
N ASP A 114 -6.24 -3.32 1.41
CA ASP A 114 -6.64 -2.80 0.11
C ASP A 114 -8.17 -2.86 -0.08
N LEU A 115 -8.81 -3.92 0.41
CA LEU A 115 -10.27 -4.04 0.41
C LEU A 115 -10.95 -3.02 1.34
N SER A 116 -10.39 -2.79 2.55
CA SER A 116 -10.93 -1.74 3.44
C SER A 116 -10.79 -0.35 2.83
N ALA A 117 -9.68 -0.07 2.17
CA ALA A 117 -9.47 1.15 1.41
C ALA A 117 -10.47 1.29 0.25
N LEU A 118 -10.77 0.22 -0.47
CA LEU A 118 -11.78 0.23 -1.54
C LEU A 118 -13.18 0.58 -1.02
N ILE A 119 -13.57 0.01 0.14
CA ILE A 119 -14.85 0.32 0.77
C ILE A 119 -14.91 1.81 1.15
N ARG A 120 -13.83 2.36 1.74
CA ARG A 120 -13.72 3.77 2.09
C ARG A 120 -13.70 4.69 0.87
N LEU A 121 -13.11 4.25 -0.23
CA LEU A 121 -13.13 4.99 -1.49
C LEU A 121 -14.56 5.14 -2.03
N ILE A 122 -15.37 4.08 -1.94
CA ILE A 122 -16.77 4.08 -2.40
C ILE A 122 -17.67 4.89 -1.48
N LEU A 123 -17.56 4.68 -0.16
CA LEU A 123 -18.41 5.35 0.83
C LEU A 123 -17.95 6.78 1.16
N GLY A 124 -16.76 7.16 0.71
CA GLY A 124 -16.07 8.38 1.10
C GLY A 124 -15.36 8.23 2.46
N GLY A 125 -14.14 8.76 2.55
CA GLY A 125 -13.34 8.76 3.78
C GLY A 125 -11.84 8.72 3.52
N GLU A 126 -11.05 8.96 4.56
CA GLU A 126 -9.58 8.89 4.47
C GLU A 126 -9.10 7.45 4.34
N LEU A 127 -8.13 7.23 3.43
CA LEU A 127 -7.43 5.97 3.24
C LEU A 127 -6.32 5.80 4.30
N THR A 128 -6.73 5.63 5.56
CA THR A 128 -5.82 5.61 6.72
C THR A 128 -4.68 4.59 6.59
N GLU A 129 -4.94 3.46 5.97
CA GLU A 129 -3.99 2.38 5.73
C GLU A 129 -2.90 2.80 4.72
N TYR A 130 -3.28 3.56 3.69
CA TYR A 130 -2.35 4.15 2.74
C TYR A 130 -1.54 5.27 3.41
N THR A 131 -2.19 6.11 4.24
CA THR A 131 -1.50 7.17 5.02
C THR A 131 -0.43 6.58 5.94
N GLU A 132 -0.76 5.54 6.70
CA GLU A 132 0.16 4.82 7.59
C GLU A 132 1.34 4.22 6.80
N MET A 133 1.04 3.53 5.70
CA MET A 133 2.07 2.95 4.83
C MET A 133 3.03 4.03 4.30
N MET A 134 2.51 5.15 3.81
CA MET A 134 3.33 6.25 3.29
C MET A 134 4.20 6.89 4.39
N GLY A 135 3.72 6.94 5.63
CA GLY A 135 4.53 7.36 6.78
C GLY A 135 5.74 6.45 7.00
N ASN A 136 5.52 5.13 7.03
CA ASN A 136 6.58 4.14 7.19
C ASN A 136 7.58 4.16 6.02
N ALA A 137 7.08 4.33 4.80
CA ALA A 137 7.89 4.48 3.61
C ALA A 137 8.80 5.71 3.69
N ARG A 138 8.25 6.85 4.11
CA ARG A 138 9.01 8.08 4.32
C ARG A 138 10.14 7.88 5.31
N SER A 139 9.84 7.39 6.51
CA SER A 139 10.87 7.17 7.55
C SER A 139 11.98 6.22 7.06
N THR A 140 11.62 5.15 6.37
CA THR A 140 12.60 4.17 5.85
C THR A 140 13.51 4.80 4.80
N ALA A 141 12.95 5.51 3.83
CA ALA A 141 13.72 6.18 2.78
C ALA A 141 14.62 7.28 3.36
N THR A 142 14.11 8.08 4.29
CA THR A 142 14.87 9.13 4.98
C THR A 142 16.05 8.55 5.74
N ASN A 143 15.85 7.47 6.49
CA ASN A 143 16.93 6.81 7.24
C ASN A 143 18.02 6.28 6.31
N ARG A 144 17.66 5.72 5.15
CA ARG A 144 18.64 5.26 4.14
C ARG A 144 19.44 6.42 3.56
N MET A 145 18.80 7.54 3.25
CA MET A 145 19.49 8.75 2.79
C MET A 145 20.41 9.32 3.87
N MET A 146 19.97 9.35 5.12
CA MET A 146 20.77 9.80 6.25
C MET A 146 21.98 8.89 6.51
N ALA A 147 21.82 7.58 6.37
CA ALA A 147 22.92 6.63 6.48
C ALA A 147 23.99 6.91 5.41
N GLN A 148 23.59 7.11 4.16
CA GLN A 148 24.52 7.49 3.09
C GLN A 148 25.22 8.83 3.40
N ALA A 149 24.50 9.82 3.92
CA ALA A 149 25.09 11.11 4.28
C ALA A 149 26.05 11.00 5.49
N ALA A 150 25.77 10.10 6.43
CA ALA A 150 26.64 9.82 7.57
C ALA A 150 27.94 9.12 7.13
N GLU A 151 27.87 8.18 6.18
CA GLU A 151 29.06 7.55 5.57
C GLU A 151 29.99 8.57 4.90
N MET A 152 29.42 9.66 4.35
CA MET A 152 30.19 10.77 3.77
C MET A 152 30.72 11.75 4.83
N GLY A 153 30.36 11.58 6.10
CA GLY A 153 30.69 12.50 7.19
C GLY A 153 30.06 13.89 7.01
N SER A 154 28.84 13.94 6.48
CA SER A 154 28.10 15.20 6.31
C SER A 154 27.59 15.77 7.63
N ASP A 155 27.51 17.10 7.73
CA ASP A 155 26.86 17.78 8.85
C ASP A 155 25.37 18.06 8.57
N ALA A 156 25.02 18.19 7.28
CA ALA A 156 23.66 18.45 6.85
C ALA A 156 23.37 17.90 5.45
N ILE A 157 22.09 17.69 5.17
CA ILE A 157 21.51 17.45 3.85
C ILE A 157 20.58 18.63 3.56
N ILE A 158 20.95 19.43 2.57
CA ILE A 158 20.17 20.57 2.09
C ILE A 158 19.38 20.18 0.84
N ASN A 159 18.39 21.01 0.50
CA ASN A 159 17.53 20.83 -0.67
C ASN A 159 16.85 19.45 -0.71
N VAL A 160 16.43 18.93 0.45
CA VAL A 160 15.75 17.63 0.54
C VAL A 160 14.44 17.67 -0.23
N ARG A 161 14.19 16.65 -1.05
CA ARG A 161 12.98 16.45 -1.85
C ARG A 161 12.48 15.02 -1.72
N TYR A 162 11.17 14.88 -1.57
CA TYR A 162 10.47 13.59 -1.57
C TYR A 162 9.70 13.44 -2.88
N MET A 163 9.79 12.27 -3.48
CA MET A 163 9.04 11.89 -4.67
C MET A 163 8.36 10.55 -4.43
N THR A 164 7.16 10.40 -4.96
CA THR A 164 6.43 9.13 -4.94
C THR A 164 6.11 8.71 -6.36
N THR A 165 6.07 7.41 -6.61
CA THR A 165 5.70 6.85 -7.91
C THR A 165 4.90 5.58 -7.70
N SER A 166 3.81 5.42 -8.44
CA SER A 166 3.07 4.16 -8.47
C SER A 166 3.86 3.16 -9.31
N VAL A 167 4.15 1.97 -8.77
CA VAL A 167 5.01 0.98 -9.43
C VAL A 167 4.17 -0.08 -10.13
N VAL A 168 3.39 -0.81 -9.36
CA VAL A 168 2.44 -1.85 -9.79
C VAL A 168 1.25 -1.81 -8.84
N GLY A 169 0.09 -2.33 -9.26
CA GLY A 169 -1.14 -2.28 -8.45
C GLY A 169 -0.92 -2.57 -6.96
N SER A 170 -1.50 -1.70 -6.12
CA SER A 170 -1.36 -1.64 -4.65
C SER A 170 0.07 -1.47 -4.10
N ALA A 171 1.07 -1.12 -4.94
CA ALA A 171 2.44 -0.83 -4.52
C ALA A 171 2.94 0.55 -5.00
N ALA A 172 3.64 1.25 -4.12
CA ALA A 172 4.20 2.57 -4.38
C ALA A 172 5.67 2.65 -3.94
N GLU A 173 6.46 3.34 -4.76
CA GLU A 173 7.81 3.76 -4.43
C GLU A 173 7.79 5.13 -3.75
N LEU A 174 8.64 5.28 -2.74
CA LEU A 174 8.99 6.56 -2.16
C LEU A 174 10.51 6.74 -2.25
N LEU A 175 10.91 7.80 -2.93
CA LEU A 175 12.29 8.26 -3.09
C LEU A 175 12.46 9.58 -2.33
N VAL A 176 13.58 9.71 -1.63
CA VAL A 176 14.04 10.98 -1.06
C VAL A 176 15.47 11.22 -1.51
N TYR A 177 15.80 12.46 -1.82
CA TYR A 177 17.15 12.86 -2.20
C TYR A 177 17.46 14.29 -1.73
N GLY A 178 18.74 14.62 -1.69
CA GLY A 178 19.23 15.95 -1.34
C GLY A 178 20.75 16.05 -1.53
N THR A 179 21.33 17.16 -1.09
CA THR A 179 22.77 17.41 -1.21
C THR A 179 23.41 17.36 0.17
N ALA A 180 24.33 16.41 0.37
CA ALA A 180 25.14 16.32 1.58
C ALA A 180 26.21 17.42 1.60
N VAL A 181 26.35 18.11 2.73
CA VAL A 181 27.28 19.22 2.92
C VAL A 181 27.99 19.16 4.27
N LYS A 182 29.20 19.73 4.32
CA LYS A 182 29.86 20.09 5.58
C LYS A 182 29.68 21.56 5.88
N LEU A 183 29.43 21.89 7.14
CA LEU A 183 29.24 23.25 7.60
C LEU A 183 30.55 23.77 8.20
N ARG A 184 30.78 25.08 8.09
CA ARG A 184 31.82 25.74 8.90
C ARG A 184 31.38 25.70 10.37
N LYS A 185 32.32 25.31 11.26
CA LYS A 185 32.17 25.44 12.71
C LYS A 185 32.02 26.91 13.09
#